data_AF-A0A098AV90-F1
#
_entry.id   AF-A0A098AV90-F1
#
_cell.length_a   1.000
_cell.length_b   1.000
_cell.length_c   1.000
_cell.angle_alpha   90.00
_cell.angle_beta   90.00
_cell.angle_gamma   90.00
#
_symmetry.space_group_name_H-M   'P 1'
#
loop_
_entity.id
_entity.type
_entity.pdbx_description
1 polymer ?
#
loop_
_entity_poly.entity_id
_entity_poly.type
_entity_poly.pdbx_seq_one_letter_code
_entity_poly.pdbx_strand_id
1 'polypeptide(L)'
;MSGNSPAQMHDTQLTTAARLEEKDLSFSDEIMEMDGRLNFYINTDFDVDAVFGTNVQTTGNNDWLNVYANFDMESRQVCDTLDIELHRGDGGEETRSYPMNDAEKAMLYAKMDAYCRQENGISLPEYCNALMQEQSLTQTPSMG
;
A
#
# COMPACT_ATOMS: atom_id res chain seq x y z
N MET A 1 -15.48 -15.10 -28.71
CA MET A 1 -14.67 -14.05 -28.07
C MET A 1 -15.21 -13.92 -26.66
N SER A 2 -14.63 -14.68 -25.72
CA SER A 2 -15.03 -14.61 -24.31
C SER A 2 -14.30 -13.43 -23.71
N GLY A 3 -15.06 -12.39 -23.33
CA GLY A 3 -14.52 -11.21 -22.67
C GLY A 3 -13.97 -11.58 -21.29
N ASN A 4 -12.72 -11.18 -21.04
CA ASN A 4 -12.17 -11.05 -19.70
C ASN A 4 -13.11 -10.15 -18.90
N SER A 5 -13.73 -10.70 -17.87
CA SER A 5 -14.27 -9.89 -16.78
C SER A 5 -13.09 -9.58 -15.86
N PRO A 6 -12.80 -8.31 -15.53
CA PRO A 6 -11.86 -8.02 -14.45
C PRO A 6 -12.42 -8.67 -13.19
N ALA A 7 -11.60 -9.42 -12.46
CA ALA A 7 -11.97 -9.93 -11.15
C ALA A 7 -12.53 -8.76 -10.33
N GLN A 8 -13.82 -8.82 -9.99
CA GLN A 8 -14.37 -7.95 -8.96
C GLN A 8 -13.67 -8.37 -7.67
N MET A 9 -12.57 -7.68 -7.34
CA MET A 9 -12.02 -7.68 -6.00
C MET A 9 -13.14 -7.14 -5.11
N HIS A 10 -13.76 -8.02 -4.33
CA HIS A 10 -14.72 -7.62 -3.33
C HIS A 10 -13.93 -6.95 -2.20
N ASP A 11 -13.67 -5.66 -2.34
CA ASP A 11 -13.09 -4.83 -1.28
C ASP A 11 -13.99 -4.92 -0.05
N THR A 12 -13.58 -5.76 0.89
CA THR A 12 -14.29 -5.91 2.16
C THR A 12 -13.66 -4.94 3.13
N GLN A 13 -14.33 -3.80 3.35
CA GLN A 13 -13.87 -2.79 4.29
C GLN A 13 -13.84 -3.35 5.72
N LEU A 14 -12.72 -3.14 6.42
CA LEU A 14 -12.54 -3.60 7.80
C LEU A 14 -13.21 -2.65 8.81
N THR A 15 -13.84 -3.22 9.83
CA THR A 15 -14.24 -2.47 11.04
C THR A 15 -13.05 -2.37 11.99
N THR A 16 -12.48 -1.18 12.13
CA THR A 16 -11.25 -0.92 12.88
C THR A 16 -11.49 -0.97 14.39
N ALA A 17 -10.79 -1.84 15.13
CA ALA A 17 -10.87 -1.90 16.60
C ALA A 17 -9.87 -0.95 17.28
N ALA A 18 -8.74 -0.68 16.63
CA ALA A 18 -7.76 0.35 16.98
C ALA A 18 -7.36 1.16 15.73
N ARG A 19 -6.60 2.25 15.92
CA ARG A 19 -6.06 3.09 14.84
C ARG A 19 -4.55 2.94 14.74
N LEU A 20 -3.99 3.23 13.57
CA LEU A 20 -2.55 3.23 13.37
C LEU A 20 -1.90 4.37 14.15
N GLU A 21 -0.79 4.06 14.82
CA GLU A 21 0.07 5.04 15.47
C GLU A 21 1.39 5.19 14.72
N GLU A 22 2.08 6.31 14.94
CA GLU A 22 3.32 6.63 14.21
C GLU A 22 4.44 5.62 14.47
N LYS A 23 4.42 4.98 15.63
CA LYS A 23 5.37 3.92 15.99
C LYS A 23 5.13 2.62 15.22
N ASP A 24 3.92 2.40 14.71
CA ASP A 24 3.56 1.17 13.98
C ASP A 24 4.01 1.25 12.51
N LEU A 25 4.29 2.47 12.03
CA LEU A 25 4.62 2.72 10.64
C LEU A 25 6.13 2.70 10.39
N SER A 26 6.55 1.67 9.68
CA SER A 26 7.83 1.59 8.99
C SER A 26 7.67 0.86 7.66
N PHE A 27 8.56 1.17 6.71
CA PHE A 27 8.54 0.58 5.38
C PHE A 27 9.79 -0.26 5.13
N SER A 28 9.68 -1.20 4.21
CA SER A 28 10.79 -1.95 3.64
C SER A 28 10.49 -2.25 2.16
N ASP A 29 11.38 -3.00 1.53
CA ASP A 29 11.32 -3.39 0.12
C ASP A 29 11.36 -2.21 -0.88
N GLU A 30 11.36 -2.55 -2.16
CA GLU A 30 11.38 -1.57 -3.24
C GLU A 30 10.03 -0.84 -3.34
N ILE A 31 10.06 0.49 -3.55
CA ILE A 31 8.86 1.26 -3.85
C ILE A 31 8.43 0.91 -5.28
N MET A 32 7.28 0.27 -5.42
CA MET A 32 6.78 -0.18 -6.72
C MET A 32 5.79 0.84 -7.29
N GLU A 33 5.89 1.12 -8.58
CA GLU A 33 4.84 1.85 -9.29
C GLU A 33 3.84 0.87 -9.91
N MET A 34 2.56 1.08 -9.65
CA MET A 34 1.47 0.29 -10.21
C MET A 34 0.24 1.17 -10.41
N ASP A 35 -0.29 1.20 -11.64
CA ASP A 35 -1.50 1.92 -12.03
C ASP A 35 -1.49 3.41 -11.61
N GLY A 36 -0.34 4.08 -11.75
CA GLY A 36 -0.20 5.50 -11.40
C GLY A 36 -0.10 5.77 -9.89
N ARG A 37 0.17 4.74 -9.09
CA ARG A 37 0.37 4.83 -7.65
C ARG A 37 1.74 4.30 -7.26
N LEU A 38 2.37 4.96 -6.29
CA LEU A 38 3.53 4.41 -5.61
C LEU A 38 3.05 3.57 -4.44
N ASN A 39 3.41 2.30 -4.45
CA ASN A 39 3.05 1.31 -3.46
C ASN A 39 4.21 1.12 -2.48
N PHE A 40 3.92 1.27 -1.20
CA PHE A 40 4.86 1.12 -0.09
C PHE A 40 4.42 -0.06 0.78
N TYR A 41 5.30 -1.05 0.93
CA TYR A 41 5.07 -2.15 1.86
C TYR A 41 5.30 -1.70 3.30
N ILE A 42 4.29 -1.87 4.16
CA ILE A 42 4.36 -1.57 5.59
C ILE A 42 4.81 -2.82 6.34
N ASN A 43 5.86 -2.68 7.14
CA ASN A 43 6.28 -3.76 8.04
C ASN A 43 5.21 -4.03 9.10
N THR A 44 4.83 -5.28 9.26
CA THR A 44 3.77 -5.72 10.18
C THR A 44 4.29 -6.06 11.58
N ASP A 45 5.36 -5.38 12.04
CA ASP A 45 5.99 -5.57 13.36
C ASP A 45 5.20 -4.88 14.50
N PHE A 46 3.87 -4.94 14.44
CA PHE A 46 2.94 -4.39 15.42
C PHE A 46 1.71 -5.30 15.59
N ASP A 47 0.80 -4.94 16.51
CA ASP A 47 -0.44 -5.70 16.75
C ASP A 47 -1.46 -5.45 15.63
N VAL A 48 -1.24 -6.15 14.51
CA VAL A 48 -2.09 -6.07 13.32
C VAL A 48 -3.51 -6.57 13.58
N ASP A 49 -3.72 -7.50 14.52
CA ASP A 49 -5.03 -8.01 14.88
C ASP A 49 -5.86 -6.94 15.61
N ALA A 50 -5.23 -6.15 16.50
CA ALA A 50 -5.89 -5.03 17.15
C ALA A 50 -6.27 -3.90 16.16
N VAL A 51 -5.42 -3.61 15.17
CA VAL A 51 -5.65 -2.51 14.21
C VAL A 51 -6.65 -2.93 13.14
N PHE A 52 -6.41 -4.07 12.49
CA PHE A 52 -7.16 -4.51 11.31
C PHE A 52 -8.32 -5.45 11.64
N GLY A 53 -8.46 -5.89 12.90
CA GLY A 53 -9.48 -6.88 13.25
C GLY A 53 -9.23 -8.22 12.55
N THR A 54 -7.97 -8.51 12.23
CA THR A 54 -7.54 -9.80 11.70
C THR A 54 -7.35 -10.79 12.86
N ASN A 55 -7.02 -12.04 12.51
CA ASN A 55 -6.67 -13.07 13.50
C ASN A 55 -5.33 -13.71 13.15
N VAL A 56 -4.42 -12.97 12.49
CA VAL A 56 -3.15 -13.52 12.00
C VAL A 56 -2.18 -13.82 13.12
N GLN A 57 -2.30 -13.15 14.27
CA GLN A 57 -1.48 -13.44 15.46
C GLN A 57 -2.04 -14.62 16.28
N THR A 58 -3.11 -15.28 15.82
CA THR A 58 -3.62 -16.49 16.46
C THR A 58 -2.62 -17.62 16.36
N THR A 59 -2.18 -18.14 17.51
CA THR A 59 -1.19 -19.22 17.54
C THR A 59 -1.70 -20.46 16.80
N GLY A 60 -0.95 -20.89 15.77
CA GLY A 60 -1.13 -22.17 15.10
C GLY A 60 -2.05 -22.17 13.87
N ASN A 61 -2.56 -21.01 13.42
CA ASN A 61 -3.30 -20.94 12.15
C ASN A 61 -2.40 -20.77 10.92
N ASN A 62 -1.13 -20.37 11.09
CA ASN A 62 -0.18 -20.04 10.01
C ASN A 62 -0.68 -18.94 9.05
N ASP A 63 -1.59 -18.09 9.52
CA ASP A 63 -2.04 -16.94 8.75
C ASP A 63 -0.96 -15.84 8.76
N TRP A 64 -0.88 -15.08 7.68
CA TRP A 64 -0.03 -13.90 7.57
C TRP A 64 -0.70 -12.88 6.65
N LEU A 65 -0.21 -11.65 6.64
CA LEU A 65 -0.75 -10.61 5.79
C LEU A 65 0.35 -9.69 5.28
N ASN A 66 0.11 -9.08 4.11
CA ASN A 66 0.84 -7.93 3.62
C ASN A 66 -0.03 -6.68 3.77
N VAL A 67 0.60 -5.55 4.06
CA VAL A 67 -0.08 -4.25 4.10
C VAL A 67 0.64 -3.28 3.18
N TYR A 68 -0.15 -2.61 2.34
CA TYR A 68 0.36 -1.65 1.39
C TYR A 68 -0.30 -0.29 1.57
N ALA A 69 0.53 0.75 1.59
CA ALA A 69 0.08 2.13 1.50
C ALA A 69 0.37 2.69 0.12
N ASN A 70 -0.61 3.36 -0.47
CA ASN A 70 -0.49 3.89 -1.82
C ASN A 70 -0.44 5.42 -1.81
N PHE A 71 0.50 5.98 -2.56
CA PHE A 71 0.55 7.40 -2.89
C PHE A 71 0.13 7.61 -4.34
N ASP A 72 -0.98 8.30 -4.53
CA ASP A 72 -1.53 8.62 -5.84
C ASP A 72 -0.69 9.73 -6.49
N MET A 73 -0.08 9.38 -7.63
CA MET A 73 0.91 10.24 -8.26
C MET A 73 0.26 11.45 -8.94
N GLU A 74 -0.96 11.33 -9.45
CA GLU A 74 -1.68 12.42 -10.11
C GLU A 74 -2.12 13.50 -9.12
N SER A 75 -2.83 13.11 -8.07
CA SER A 75 -3.35 14.00 -7.04
C SER A 75 -2.29 14.44 -6.02
N ARG A 76 -1.16 13.71 -5.97
CA ARG A 76 -0.08 13.89 -4.97
C ARG A 76 -0.56 13.71 -3.54
N GLN A 77 -1.40 12.70 -3.32
CA GLN A 77 -1.99 12.40 -2.03
C GLN A 77 -1.81 10.93 -1.67
N VAL A 78 -1.71 10.67 -0.36
CA VAL A 78 -1.90 9.31 0.17
C VAL A 78 -3.36 8.91 -0.12
N CYS A 79 -3.56 7.67 -0.58
CA CYS A 79 -4.88 7.12 -0.84
C CYS A 79 -5.73 7.06 0.45
N ASP A 80 -7.04 6.88 0.31
CA ASP A 80 -7.96 6.83 1.46
C ASP A 80 -7.94 5.50 2.22
N THR A 81 -7.35 4.46 1.61
CA THR A 81 -7.27 3.12 2.18
C THR A 81 -5.86 2.56 2.14
N LEU A 82 -5.54 1.70 3.11
CA LEU A 82 -4.48 0.70 2.96
C LEU A 82 -5.07 -0.55 2.31
N ASP A 83 -4.27 -1.20 1.49
CA ASP A 83 -4.60 -2.51 0.91
C ASP A 83 -4.00 -3.60 1.78
N ILE A 84 -4.81 -4.60 2.13
CA ILE A 84 -4.42 -5.71 3.00
C ILE A 84 -4.64 -6.99 2.22
N GLU A 85 -3.55 -7.71 1.98
CA GLU A 85 -3.58 -9.05 1.40
C GLU A 85 -3.41 -10.06 2.52
N LEU A 86 -4.45 -10.86 2.76
CA LEU A 86 -4.51 -11.81 3.85
C LEU A 86 -4.38 -13.22 3.31
N HIS A 87 -3.36 -13.93 3.79
CA HIS A 87 -3.04 -15.29 3.40
C HIS A 87 -3.32 -16.22 4.57
N ARG A 88 -4.27 -17.14 4.37
CA ARG A 88 -4.70 -18.12 5.37
C ARG A 88 -3.81 -19.36 5.34
N GLY A 89 -3.57 -19.97 6.48
CA GLY A 89 -2.80 -21.21 6.55
C GLY A 89 -3.45 -22.41 5.87
N ASP A 90 -4.75 -22.33 5.56
CA ASP A 90 -5.47 -23.32 4.74
C ASP A 90 -5.36 -23.07 3.22
N GLY A 91 -4.62 -22.03 2.81
CA GLY A 91 -4.43 -21.63 1.42
C GLY A 91 -5.45 -20.62 0.89
N GLY A 92 -6.39 -20.15 1.71
CA GLY A 92 -7.29 -19.05 1.35
C GLY A 92 -6.55 -17.72 1.20
N GLU A 93 -7.01 -16.89 0.25
CA GLU A 93 -6.50 -15.54 0.03
C GLU A 93 -7.66 -14.55 0.03
N GLU A 94 -7.49 -13.42 0.73
CA GLU A 94 -8.49 -12.37 0.82
C GLU A 94 -7.83 -10.99 0.65
N THR A 95 -8.44 -10.14 -0.18
CA THR A 95 -8.09 -8.72 -0.26
C THR A 95 -9.09 -7.91 0.57
N ARG A 96 -8.57 -7.04 1.43
CA ARG A 96 -9.36 -6.16 2.28
C ARG A 96 -8.78 -4.76 2.26
N SER A 97 -9.57 -3.78 2.61
CA SER A 97 -9.11 -2.39 2.72
C SER A 97 -9.38 -1.79 4.10
N TYR A 98 -8.40 -1.05 4.61
CA TYR A 98 -8.47 -0.31 5.87
C TYR A 98 -8.67 1.18 5.60
N PRO A 99 -9.82 1.77 5.96
CA PRO A 99 -10.09 3.19 5.73
C PRO A 99 -9.35 4.08 6.70
N MET A 100 -8.63 5.06 6.17
CA MET A 100 -7.82 5.98 6.93
C MET A 100 -8.53 7.31 7.17
N ASN A 101 -8.19 7.95 8.29
CA ASN A 101 -8.60 9.33 8.55
C ASN A 101 -7.48 10.31 8.16
N ASP A 102 -7.78 11.60 8.19
CA ASP A 102 -6.81 12.65 7.81
C ASP A 102 -5.52 12.62 8.63
N ALA A 103 -5.58 12.23 9.90
CA ALA A 103 -4.41 12.16 10.77
C ALA A 103 -3.47 11.02 10.38
N GLU A 104 -4.02 9.83 10.09
CA GLU A 104 -3.24 8.69 9.59
C GLU A 104 -2.66 8.97 8.21
N LYS A 105 -3.42 9.60 7.31
CA LYS A 105 -2.93 10.01 5.99
C LYS A 105 -1.75 10.99 6.10
N ALA A 106 -1.86 11.99 6.99
CA ALA A 106 -0.78 12.94 7.23
C ALA A 106 0.48 12.27 7.80
N MET A 107 0.29 11.33 8.71
CA MET A 107 1.37 10.55 9.32
C MET A 107 2.07 9.64 8.30
N LEU A 108 1.30 8.93 7.47
CA LEU A 108 1.83 8.11 6.38
C LEU A 108 2.59 8.94 5.36
N TYR A 109 2.07 10.10 4.97
CA TYR A 109 2.78 10.99 4.05
C TYR A 109 4.17 11.37 4.61
N ALA A 110 4.24 11.75 5.88
CA ALA A 110 5.52 12.10 6.52
C ALA A 110 6.50 10.92 6.54
N LYS A 111 6.01 9.71 6.82
CA LYS A 111 6.82 8.49 6.81
C LYS A 111 7.27 8.11 5.40
N MET A 112 6.40 8.21 4.39
CA MET A 112 6.74 7.93 2.99
C MET A 112 7.80 8.91 2.47
N ASP A 113 7.67 10.21 2.77
CA ASP A 113 8.68 11.20 2.42
C ASP A 113 10.02 10.91 3.10
N ALA A 114 10.01 10.55 4.39
CA ALA A 114 11.22 10.16 5.09
C ALA A 114 11.87 8.90 4.47
N TYR A 115 11.07 7.93 4.05
CA TYR A 115 11.54 6.70 3.41
C TYR A 115 12.17 6.98 2.04
N CYS A 116 11.52 7.76 1.17
CA CYS A 116 12.10 8.19 -0.10
C CYS A 116 13.45 8.92 0.09
N ARG A 117 13.55 9.77 1.12
CA ARG A 117 14.81 10.46 1.42
C ARG A 117 15.90 9.49 1.87
N GLN A 118 15.54 8.48 2.63
CA GLN A 118 16.47 7.46 3.10
C GLN A 118 16.99 6.59 1.94
N GLU A 119 16.08 6.07 1.10
CA GLU A 119 16.44 5.08 0.08
C GLU A 119 16.95 5.70 -1.22
N ASN A 120 16.44 6.87 -1.61
CA ASN A 120 16.74 7.48 -2.91
C ASN A 120 17.44 8.84 -2.78
N GLY A 121 17.57 9.39 -1.57
CA GLY A 121 18.18 10.70 -1.34
C GLY A 121 17.32 11.90 -1.76
N ILE A 122 16.06 11.67 -2.13
CA ILE A 122 15.13 12.69 -2.63
C ILE A 122 13.78 12.60 -1.93
N SER A 123 13.01 13.69 -1.95
CA SER A 123 11.66 13.72 -1.37
C SER A 123 10.66 12.86 -2.15
N LEU A 124 9.54 12.50 -1.52
CA LEU A 124 8.46 11.75 -2.19
C LEU A 124 7.94 12.47 -3.45
N PRO A 125 7.67 13.79 -3.43
CA PRO A 125 7.27 14.50 -4.65
C PRO A 125 8.32 14.47 -5.77
N GLU A 126 9.61 14.56 -5.41
CA GLU A 126 10.72 14.47 -6.38
C GLU A 126 10.85 13.07 -6.97
N TYR A 127 10.75 12.04 -6.13
CA TYR A 127 10.74 10.64 -6.56
C TYR A 127 9.60 10.36 -7.53
N CYS A 128 8.39 10.82 -7.19
CA CYS A 128 7.22 10.74 -8.06
C CYS A 128 7.42 11.50 -9.39
N ASN A 129 8.05 12.69 -9.37
CA ASN A 129 8.39 13.42 -10.59
C ASN A 129 9.40 12.67 -11.47
N ALA A 130 10.41 12.04 -10.87
CA ALA A 130 11.41 11.27 -11.60
C ALA A 130 10.76 10.12 -12.37
N LEU A 131 9.91 9.33 -11.70
CA LEU A 131 9.18 8.22 -12.31
C LEU A 131 8.23 8.69 -13.42
N MET A 132 7.45 9.75 -13.21
CA MET A 132 6.58 10.29 -14.27
C MET A 132 7.37 10.74 -15.51
N GLN A 133 8.54 11.34 -15.31
CA GLN A 133 9.40 11.75 -16.42
C GLN A 133 9.94 10.53 -17.17
N GLU A 134 10.41 9.51 -16.47
CA GLU A 134 10.88 8.25 -17.07
C GLU A 134 9.77 7.55 -17.89
N GLN A 135 8.55 7.49 -17.35
CA GLN A 135 7.38 6.95 -18.05
C GLN A 135 6.99 7.78 -19.29
N SER A 136 7.18 9.10 -19.25
CA SER A 136 6.92 9.95 -20.42
C SER A 136 7.93 9.77 -21.54
N LEU A 137 9.19 9.47 -21.19
CA LEU A 137 10.29 9.26 -22.15
C LEU A 137 10.21 7.88 -22.82
N THR A 138 9.78 6.85 -22.09
CA THR A 138 9.61 5.48 -22.59
C THR A 138 8.36 5.32 -23.48
N GLN A 139 7.41 6.24 -23.42
CA GLN A 139 6.23 6.31 -24.30
C GLN A 139 6.46 7.04 -25.62
N THR A 140 7.71 7.21 -26.07
CA THR A 140 7.98 7.74 -27.41
C THR A 140 7.41 6.80 -28.48
N PRO A 141 6.55 7.26 -29.41
CA PRO A 141 5.95 6.39 -30.42
C PRO A 141 7.05 5.82 -31.32
N SER A 142 7.03 4.51 -31.53
CA SER A 142 7.66 3.91 -32.70
C SER A 142 6.99 4.51 -33.94
N MET A 143 7.62 5.53 -34.52
CA MET A 143 7.25 6.06 -35.82
C MET A 143 7.62 5.01 -36.86
N GLY A 144 6.63 4.24 -37.30
CA GLY A 144 6.70 3.29 -38.42
C GLY A 144 5.48 3.43 -39.31
#